data_AF-A0A661BS04-F1
#
_entry.id   AF-A0A661BS04-F1
#
_cell.length_a   1.000
_cell.length_b   1.000
_cell.length_c   1.000
_cell.angle_alpha   90.00
_cell.angle_beta   90.00
_cell.angle_gamma   90.00
#
_symmetry.space_group_name_H-M   'P 1'
#
loop_
_entity.id
_entity.type
_entity.pdbx_description
1 polymer ?
#
loop_
_entity_poly.entity_id
_entity_poly.type
_entity_poly.pdbx_seq_one_letter_code
_entity_poly.pdbx_strand_id
1 'polypeptide(L)'
;MRTKQKDELEFLPAALEIQETPPLPMSRYILWVIMLFFVIAVTWASIGEIDIVGVAQGKIIPSGKVKIIQPLETGLVRNIFVKEGERVEKGQALIELDTTLAGAEHTQVKEQQLALRLDKARLLSVLDYIHGADKADHFIDIHEANDAQIFLQRERINQQINEYTARSEALNDEKRQRQADSRAIDNRIQQLDATIPLITELTKALEDLLKKDLVARTQWLEREQERIEQVKERDVQKNNLVSVNASIANISQRLAAT
;
A
#
# COMPACT_ATOMS: atom_id res chain seq x y z
N MET A 1 17.63 -53.19 136.77
CA MET A 1 16.21 -53.44 136.43
C MET A 1 16.16 -53.70 134.92
N ARG A 2 16.16 -54.97 134.48
CA ARG A 2 14.98 -55.82 134.16
C ARG A 2 14.40 -55.47 132.78
N THR A 3 14.42 -56.47 131.87
CA THR A 3 13.80 -56.58 130.52
C THR A 3 14.51 -55.91 129.32
N LYS A 4 15.03 -56.73 128.39
CA LYS A 4 14.74 -56.71 126.94
C LYS A 4 15.70 -57.65 126.18
N GLN A 5 15.23 -58.86 125.89
CA GLN A 5 15.88 -59.84 125.01
C GLN A 5 15.92 -59.30 123.57
N LYS A 6 17.06 -58.75 123.13
CA LYS A 6 17.27 -58.36 121.72
C LYS A 6 18.68 -58.61 121.16
N ASP A 7 19.65 -59.12 121.93
CA ASP A 7 21.06 -59.12 121.53
C ASP A 7 21.77 -60.48 121.73
N GLU A 8 21.24 -61.58 121.20
CA GLU A 8 21.93 -62.87 121.35
C GLU A 8 21.78 -63.82 120.15
N LEU A 9 21.94 -63.29 118.94
CA LEU A 9 22.16 -64.09 117.72
C LEU A 9 23.31 -63.52 116.87
N GLU A 10 24.33 -62.97 117.54
CA GLU A 10 25.50 -62.34 116.91
C GLU A 10 26.65 -63.32 116.61
N PHE A 11 26.44 -64.63 116.71
CA PHE A 11 27.49 -65.61 116.43
C PHE A 11 26.92 -66.87 115.76
N LEU A 12 26.91 -66.90 114.41
CA LEU A 12 27.10 -68.04 113.48
C LEU A 12 26.78 -67.60 112.02
N PRO A 13 27.32 -68.27 110.98
CA PRO A 13 27.93 -67.63 109.81
C PRO A 13 26.99 -67.35 108.63
N ALA A 14 27.41 -66.39 107.80
CA ALA A 14 26.77 -65.75 106.65
C ALA A 14 26.39 -66.65 105.44
N ALA A 15 25.94 -67.89 105.66
CA ALA A 15 25.66 -68.85 104.60
C ALA A 15 24.23 -69.43 104.58
N LEU A 16 23.37 -69.13 105.57
CA LEU A 16 22.06 -69.79 105.68
C LEU A 16 20.81 -68.89 105.62
N GLU A 17 20.93 -67.55 105.60
CA GLU A 17 19.76 -66.66 105.49
C GLU A 17 19.18 -66.57 104.06
N ILE A 18 19.91 -67.08 103.06
CA ILE A 18 19.47 -67.14 101.66
C ILE A 18 18.44 -68.27 101.43
N GLN A 19 18.12 -69.10 102.44
CA GLN A 19 17.32 -70.32 102.25
C GLN A 19 15.96 -70.35 102.99
N GLU A 20 15.60 -69.33 103.78
CA GLU A 20 14.37 -69.31 104.59
C GLU A 20 13.65 -67.93 104.56
N THR A 21 13.49 -67.34 103.38
CA THR A 21 12.40 -66.36 103.17
C THR A 21 11.36 -66.96 102.24
N PRO A 22 10.10 -67.14 102.67
CA PRO A 22 9.04 -67.63 101.79
C PRO A 22 8.91 -66.66 100.60
N PRO A 23 8.76 -67.15 99.36
CA PRO A 23 8.60 -66.26 98.21
C PRO A 23 7.34 -65.42 98.43
N LEU A 24 7.53 -64.12 98.65
CA LEU A 24 6.44 -63.16 98.82
C LEU A 24 5.48 -63.31 97.63
N PRO A 25 4.17 -63.57 97.85
CA PRO A 25 3.21 -63.78 96.76
C PRO A 25 3.11 -62.58 95.81
N MET A 26 3.57 -61.41 96.26
CA MET A 26 3.64 -60.15 95.51
C MET A 26 4.49 -60.24 94.23
N SER A 27 5.55 -61.05 94.22
CA SER A 27 6.42 -61.23 93.04
C SER A 27 5.70 -61.90 91.86
N ARG A 28 4.81 -62.86 92.14
CA ARG A 28 3.97 -63.53 91.13
C ARG A 28 2.93 -62.58 90.55
N TYR A 29 2.35 -61.68 91.35
CA TYR A 29 1.41 -60.67 90.87
C TYR A 29 2.08 -59.69 89.88
N ILE A 30 3.30 -59.24 90.17
CA ILE A 30 4.07 -58.35 89.27
C ILE A 30 4.32 -59.03 87.92
N LEU A 31 4.69 -60.31 87.91
CA LEU A 31 4.95 -61.06 86.69
C LEU A 31 3.68 -61.22 85.84
N TRP A 32 2.53 -61.51 86.47
CA TRP A 32 1.24 -61.55 85.78
C TRP A 32 0.81 -60.19 85.23
N VAL A 33 1.06 -59.09 85.94
CA VAL A 33 0.78 -57.73 85.45
C VAL A 33 1.63 -57.38 84.24
N ILE A 34 2.92 -57.73 84.25
CA ILE A 34 3.82 -57.53 83.09
C ILE A 34 3.36 -58.37 81.90
N MET A 35 2.99 -59.63 82.14
CA MET A 35 2.49 -60.51 81.08
C MET A 35 1.18 -59.98 80.49
N LEU A 36 0.25 -59.52 81.33
CA LEU A 36 -1.00 -58.89 80.91
C LEU A 36 -0.74 -57.62 80.10
N PHE A 37 0.20 -56.77 80.51
CA PHE A 37 0.57 -55.56 79.77
C PHE A 37 1.10 -55.90 78.37
N PHE A 38 1.96 -56.91 78.25
CA PHE A 38 2.46 -57.38 76.95
C PHE A 38 1.33 -57.92 76.06
N VAL A 39 0.41 -58.71 76.62
CA VAL A 39 -0.75 -59.23 75.88
C VAL A 39 -1.62 -58.08 75.37
N ILE A 40 -1.86 -57.05 76.20
CA ILE A 40 -2.62 -55.86 75.80
C ILE A 40 -1.89 -55.08 74.71
N ALA A 41 -0.59 -54.84 74.84
CA ALA A 41 0.20 -54.11 73.86
C ALA A 41 0.26 -54.81 72.50
N VAL A 42 0.43 -56.15 72.49
CA VAL A 42 0.41 -56.96 71.25
C VAL A 42 -0.98 -56.97 70.63
N THR A 43 -2.03 -57.14 71.43
CA THR A 43 -3.43 -57.10 70.94
C THR A 43 -3.74 -55.73 70.32
N TRP A 44 -3.32 -54.64 70.97
CA TRP A 44 -3.49 -53.28 70.46
C TRP A 44 -2.69 -53.05 69.19
N ALA A 45 -1.43 -53.50 69.10
CA ALA A 45 -0.62 -53.35 67.90
C ALA A 45 -1.14 -54.18 66.71
N SER A 46 -1.78 -55.33 66.96
CA SER A 46 -2.41 -56.14 65.91
C SER A 46 -3.72 -55.55 65.38
N ILE A 47 -4.43 -54.73 66.17
CA ILE A 47 -5.72 -54.13 65.79
C ILE A 47 -5.54 -52.65 65.36
N GLY A 48 -4.47 -52.01 65.79
CA GLY A 48 -4.20 -50.60 65.52
C GLY A 48 -3.85 -50.35 64.06
N GLU A 49 -4.82 -49.91 63.28
CA GLU A 49 -4.59 -49.34 61.96
C GLU A 49 -4.12 -47.89 62.11
N ILE A 50 -2.94 -47.57 61.55
CA ILE A 50 -2.43 -46.20 61.50
C ILE A 50 -2.89 -45.61 60.17
N ASP A 51 -3.83 -44.66 60.23
CA ASP A 51 -4.26 -43.89 59.06
C ASP A 51 -3.13 -42.96 58.58
N ILE A 52 -2.43 -43.39 57.53
CA ILE A 52 -1.43 -42.57 56.84
C ILE A 52 -2.17 -41.73 55.81
N VAL A 53 -2.45 -40.47 56.15
CA VAL A 53 -2.97 -39.48 55.19
C VAL A 53 -1.79 -38.94 54.37
N GLY A 54 -1.53 -39.57 53.22
CA GLY A 54 -0.58 -39.07 52.23
C GLY A 54 -1.20 -37.95 51.38
N VAL A 55 -0.85 -36.69 51.64
CA VAL A 55 -1.26 -35.57 50.79
C VAL A 55 -0.37 -35.56 49.54
N ALA A 56 -0.84 -36.13 48.43
CA ALA A 56 -0.19 -36.03 47.13
C ALA A 56 -0.63 -34.73 46.44
N GLN A 57 0.29 -33.80 46.22
CA GLN A 57 0.03 -32.61 45.41
C GLN A 57 0.06 -33.01 43.92
N GLY A 58 -1.10 -33.32 43.36
CA GLY A 58 -1.25 -33.52 41.92
C GLY A 58 -1.18 -32.18 41.17
N LYS A 59 -0.28 -32.05 40.20
CA LYS A 59 -0.26 -30.93 39.26
C LYS A 59 -0.79 -31.41 37.90
N ILE A 60 -1.91 -30.87 37.46
CA ILE A 60 -2.46 -31.16 36.13
C ILE A 60 -1.59 -30.42 35.10
N ILE A 61 -0.82 -31.17 34.32
CA ILE A 61 -0.04 -30.65 33.20
C ILE A 61 -0.72 -31.13 31.92
N PRO A 62 -1.07 -30.25 30.97
CA PRO A 62 -1.66 -30.67 29.71
C PRO A 62 -0.69 -31.57 28.96
N SER A 63 -1.17 -32.74 28.52
CA SER A 63 -0.35 -33.77 27.86
C SER A 63 0.16 -33.37 26.46
N GLY A 64 -0.21 -32.17 25.97
CA GLY A 64 0.09 -31.68 24.62
C GLY A 64 0.80 -30.32 24.61
N LYS A 65 1.26 -29.89 23.42
CA LYS A 65 1.85 -28.56 23.22
C LYS A 65 0.76 -27.50 23.24
N VAL A 66 0.81 -26.60 24.22
CA VAL A 66 -0.04 -25.41 24.27
C VAL A 66 0.31 -24.50 23.09
N LYS A 67 -0.70 -24.08 22.31
CA LYS A 67 -0.54 -23.12 21.20
C LYS A 67 -1.19 -21.80 21.59
N ILE A 68 -0.44 -20.71 21.47
CA ILE A 68 -0.96 -19.36 21.71
C ILE A 68 -1.68 -18.91 20.43
N ILE A 69 -2.94 -18.51 20.55
CA ILE A 69 -3.73 -17.96 19.46
C ILE A 69 -3.53 -16.45 19.48
N GLN A 70 -2.95 -15.90 18.42
CA GLN A 70 -2.73 -14.45 18.26
C GLN A 70 -3.51 -13.97 17.03
N PRO A 71 -4.09 -12.77 17.09
CA PRO A 71 -4.73 -12.18 15.92
C PRO A 71 -3.67 -11.85 14.86
N LEU A 72 -4.06 -11.93 13.58
CA LEU A 72 -3.19 -11.57 12.46
C LEU A 72 -2.97 -10.04 12.39
N GLU A 73 -4.00 -9.29 12.78
CA GLU A 73 -4.01 -7.83 12.80
C GLU A 73 -4.50 -7.34 14.16
N THR A 74 -3.94 -6.24 14.64
CA THR A 74 -4.38 -5.60 15.88
C THR A 74 -5.73 -4.93 15.64
N GLY A 75 -6.78 -5.35 16.36
CA GLY A 75 -8.12 -4.80 16.21
C GLY A 75 -8.87 -4.73 17.54
N LEU A 76 -9.94 -3.93 17.57
CA LEU A 76 -10.85 -3.87 18.71
C LEU A 76 -11.66 -5.17 18.78
N VAL A 77 -11.76 -5.78 19.95
CA VAL A 77 -12.59 -6.98 20.14
C VAL A 77 -14.06 -6.56 20.24
N ARG A 78 -14.89 -7.08 19.35
CA ARG A 78 -16.34 -6.87 19.34
C ARG A 78 -17.05 -7.88 20.23
N ASN A 79 -16.79 -9.17 20.01
CA ASN A 79 -17.42 -10.27 20.74
C ASN A 79 -16.38 -11.34 21.10
N ILE A 80 -16.57 -12.00 22.24
CA ILE A 80 -15.82 -13.19 22.64
C ILE A 80 -16.83 -14.33 22.78
N PHE A 81 -16.67 -15.40 22.01
CA PHE A 81 -17.64 -16.49 21.93
C PHE A 81 -17.36 -17.64 22.89
N VAL A 82 -16.21 -17.64 23.57
CA VAL A 82 -15.75 -18.76 24.40
C VAL A 82 -15.39 -18.34 25.81
N LYS A 83 -15.50 -19.28 26.74
CA LYS A 83 -15.13 -19.10 28.15
C LYS A 83 -13.94 -19.96 28.54
N GLU A 84 -13.28 -19.60 29.63
CA GLU A 84 -12.16 -20.38 30.15
C GLU A 84 -12.58 -21.81 30.50
N GLY A 85 -11.81 -22.80 30.05
CA GLY A 85 -12.11 -24.22 30.23
C GLY A 85 -13.09 -24.83 29.22
N GLU A 86 -13.62 -24.03 28.28
CA GLU A 86 -14.53 -24.51 27.24
C GLU A 86 -13.79 -25.33 26.17
N ARG A 87 -14.39 -26.45 25.73
CA ARG A 87 -13.84 -27.31 24.69
C ARG A 87 -14.24 -26.77 23.32
N VAL A 88 -13.26 -26.41 22.50
CA VAL A 88 -13.47 -25.83 21.17
C VAL A 88 -13.01 -26.76 20.05
N GLU A 89 -13.67 -26.66 18.90
CA GLU A 89 -13.32 -27.41 17.68
C GLU A 89 -12.48 -26.57 16.70
N LYS A 90 -11.78 -27.25 15.78
CA LYS A 90 -10.98 -26.56 14.76
C LYS A 90 -11.89 -25.78 13.81
N GLY A 91 -11.66 -24.47 13.70
CA GLY A 91 -12.44 -23.58 12.83
C GLY A 91 -13.61 -22.89 13.53
N GLN A 92 -13.86 -23.20 14.80
CA GLN A 92 -14.83 -22.48 15.61
C GLN A 92 -14.36 -21.04 15.85
N ALA A 93 -15.24 -20.07 15.64
CA ALA A 93 -14.98 -18.68 15.94
C ALA A 93 -14.82 -18.48 17.46
N LEU A 94 -13.68 -17.94 17.88
CA LEU A 94 -13.37 -17.70 19.29
C LEU A 94 -13.62 -16.24 19.68
N ILE A 95 -13.22 -15.32 18.80
CA ILE A 95 -13.28 -13.87 18.99
C ILE A 95 -13.71 -13.24 17.66
N GLU A 96 -14.59 -12.25 17.72
CA GLU A 96 -14.93 -11.37 16.60
C GLU A 96 -14.25 -10.02 16.82
N LEU A 97 -13.51 -9.55 15.80
CA LEU A 97 -12.92 -8.22 15.79
C LEU A 97 -13.87 -7.23 15.12
N ASP A 98 -13.80 -5.96 15.52
CA ASP A 98 -14.53 -4.87 14.88
C ASP A 98 -13.93 -4.60 13.49
N THR A 99 -14.73 -4.85 12.45
CA THR A 99 -14.34 -4.69 11.05
C THR A 99 -14.75 -3.33 10.46
N THR A 100 -15.17 -2.35 11.27
CA THR A 100 -15.61 -1.04 10.78
C THR A 100 -14.51 -0.32 9.98
N LEU A 101 -13.29 -0.26 10.52
CA LEU A 101 -12.14 0.36 9.83
C LEU A 101 -11.76 -0.42 8.56
N ALA A 102 -11.59 -1.74 8.67
CA ALA A 102 -11.27 -2.60 7.53
C ALA A 102 -12.36 -2.55 6.43
N GLY A 103 -13.64 -2.42 6.82
CA GLY A 103 -14.77 -2.27 5.90
C GLY A 103 -14.79 -0.90 5.21
N ALA A 104 -14.45 0.17 5.92
CA ALA A 104 -14.29 1.50 5.33
C ALA A 104 -13.13 1.53 4.33
N GLU A 105 -11.97 0.97 4.68
CA GLU A 105 -10.82 0.84 3.78
C GLU A 105 -11.15 0.01 2.54
N HIS A 106 -11.82 -1.14 2.73
CA HIS A 106 -12.26 -1.98 1.61
C HIS A 106 -13.22 -1.22 0.67
N THR A 107 -14.16 -0.46 1.23
CA THR A 107 -15.09 0.35 0.44
C THR A 107 -14.36 1.46 -0.32
N GLN A 108 -13.43 2.16 0.33
CA GLN A 108 -12.61 3.20 -0.29
C GLN A 108 -11.76 2.65 -1.44
N VAL A 109 -11.09 1.51 -1.24
CA VAL A 109 -10.27 0.87 -2.29
C VAL A 109 -11.16 0.41 -3.46
N LYS A 110 -12.34 -0.12 -3.18
CA LYS A 110 -13.31 -0.52 -4.21
C LYS A 110 -13.79 0.69 -5.04
N GLU A 111 -14.09 1.81 -4.40
CA GLU A 111 -14.46 3.06 -5.08
C GLU A 111 -13.31 3.61 -5.94
N GLN A 112 -12.08 3.58 -5.43
CA GLN A 112 -10.89 3.97 -6.20
C GLN A 112 -10.66 3.06 -7.41
N GLN A 113 -10.84 1.74 -7.24
CA GLN A 113 -10.73 0.78 -8.33
C GLN A 113 -11.77 1.06 -9.42
N LEU A 114 -13.02 1.33 -9.02
CA LEU A 114 -14.09 1.70 -9.95
C LEU A 114 -13.77 3.00 -10.69
N ALA A 115 -13.31 4.03 -10.00
CA ALA A 115 -12.90 5.29 -10.60
C ALA A 115 -11.79 5.10 -11.65
N LEU A 116 -10.75 4.33 -11.32
CA LEU A 116 -9.65 4.02 -12.24
C LEU A 116 -10.12 3.19 -13.45
N ARG A 117 -11.06 2.25 -13.26
CA ARG A 117 -11.66 1.49 -14.37
C ARG A 117 -12.44 2.40 -15.32
N LEU A 118 -13.24 3.32 -14.78
CA LEU A 118 -13.98 4.32 -15.56
C LEU A 118 -13.03 5.26 -16.31
N ASP A 119 -11.97 5.73 -15.67
CA ASP A 119 -10.96 6.57 -16.32
C ASP A 119 -10.22 5.83 -17.43
N LYS A 120 -9.86 4.56 -17.21
CA LYS A 120 -9.25 3.72 -18.25
C LYS A 120 -10.19 3.58 -19.45
N ALA A 121 -11.47 3.24 -19.22
CA ALA A 121 -12.45 3.10 -20.29
C ALA A 121 -12.64 4.42 -21.04
N ARG A 122 -12.69 5.55 -20.34
CA ARG A 122 -12.73 6.90 -20.92
C ARG A 122 -11.52 7.18 -21.81
N LEU A 123 -10.31 6.94 -21.32
CA LEU A 123 -9.09 7.19 -22.08
C LEU A 123 -8.97 6.32 -23.32
N LEU A 124 -9.33 5.03 -23.23
CA LEU A 124 -9.37 4.13 -24.38
C LEU A 124 -10.40 4.57 -25.41
N SER A 125 -11.57 5.04 -24.95
CA SER A 125 -12.62 5.58 -25.80
C SER A 125 -12.14 6.81 -26.59
N VAL A 126 -11.47 7.75 -25.92
CA VAL A 126 -10.89 8.92 -26.59
C VAL A 126 -9.75 8.52 -27.55
N LEU A 127 -8.89 7.58 -27.15
CA LEU A 127 -7.78 7.10 -27.99
C LEU A 127 -8.29 6.44 -29.28
N ASP A 128 -9.32 5.61 -29.17
CA ASP A 128 -9.92 4.95 -30.33
C ASP A 128 -10.53 5.97 -31.29
N TYR A 129 -11.18 7.02 -30.78
CA TYR A 129 -11.68 8.11 -31.61
C TYR A 129 -10.54 8.82 -32.35
N ILE A 130 -9.43 9.13 -31.66
CA ILE A 130 -8.24 9.73 -32.27
C ILE A 130 -7.66 8.82 -33.36
N HIS A 131 -7.69 7.51 -33.17
CA HIS A 131 -7.25 6.52 -34.17
C HIS A 131 -8.28 6.24 -35.28
N GLY A 132 -9.43 6.92 -35.30
CA GLY A 132 -10.44 6.83 -36.37
C GLY A 132 -11.53 5.78 -36.16
N ALA A 133 -11.73 5.29 -34.93
CA ALA A 133 -12.89 4.47 -34.61
C ALA A 133 -14.15 5.33 -34.48
N ASP A 134 -15.23 4.92 -35.16
CA ASP A 134 -16.51 5.63 -35.20
C ASP A 134 -17.29 5.56 -33.87
N LYS A 135 -16.94 4.60 -32.99
CA LYS A 135 -17.63 4.36 -31.71
C LYS A 135 -16.65 4.07 -30.59
N ALA A 136 -16.66 4.97 -29.63
CA ALA A 136 -15.83 4.96 -28.43
C ALA A 136 -16.61 4.37 -27.23
N ASP A 137 -17.00 3.10 -27.29
CA ASP A 137 -17.79 2.47 -26.20
C ASP A 137 -17.03 1.34 -25.52
N HIS A 138 -16.06 1.71 -24.67
CA HIS A 138 -15.36 0.78 -23.77
C HIS A 138 -16.08 0.57 -22.43
N PHE A 139 -17.31 1.07 -22.28
CA PHE A 139 -18.08 1.01 -21.02
C PHE A 139 -18.90 -0.27 -20.86
N ILE A 140 -18.84 -1.18 -21.84
CA ILE A 140 -19.73 -2.34 -21.96
C ILE A 140 -19.55 -3.37 -20.82
N ASP A 141 -18.46 -3.28 -20.03
CA ASP A 141 -18.08 -4.30 -19.04
C ASP A 141 -18.01 -3.80 -17.57
N ILE A 142 -18.43 -2.56 -17.29
CA ILE A 142 -18.35 -2.01 -15.92
C ILE A 142 -19.70 -2.19 -15.21
N HIS A 143 -20.05 -3.43 -14.88
CA HIS A 143 -21.29 -3.78 -14.16
C HIS A 143 -21.42 -3.16 -12.76
N GLU A 144 -20.32 -2.69 -12.19
CA GLU A 144 -20.26 -2.07 -10.86
C GLU A 144 -20.62 -0.58 -10.88
N ALA A 145 -20.67 0.07 -12.06
CA ALA A 145 -20.98 1.48 -12.19
C ALA A 145 -22.49 1.73 -12.27
N ASN A 146 -22.93 2.81 -11.64
CA ASN A 146 -24.31 3.30 -11.77
C ASN A 146 -24.52 3.95 -13.16
N ASP A 147 -25.71 3.83 -13.73
CA ASP A 147 -26.11 4.48 -14.99
C ASP A 147 -25.79 5.97 -15.01
N ALA A 148 -25.98 6.67 -13.88
CA ALA A 148 -25.64 8.08 -13.73
C ALA A 148 -24.12 8.36 -13.87
N GLN A 149 -23.28 7.45 -13.36
CA GLN A 149 -21.82 7.56 -13.48
C GLN A 149 -21.38 7.33 -14.93
N ILE A 150 -21.97 6.34 -15.60
CA ILE A 150 -21.71 6.05 -17.01
C ILE A 150 -22.13 7.24 -17.89
N PHE A 151 -23.31 7.81 -17.65
CA PHE A 151 -23.79 8.98 -18.37
C PHE A 151 -22.83 10.17 -18.23
N LEU A 152 -22.40 10.49 -17.00
CA LEU A 152 -21.45 11.58 -16.76
C LEU A 152 -20.12 11.35 -17.48
N GLN A 153 -19.62 10.11 -17.50
CA GLN A 153 -18.37 9.81 -18.20
C GLN A 153 -18.51 9.91 -19.72
N ARG A 154 -19.66 9.52 -20.28
CA ARG A 154 -19.97 9.71 -21.70
C ARG A 154 -20.02 11.18 -22.09
N GLU A 155 -20.64 12.03 -21.27
CA GLU A 155 -20.63 13.48 -21.50
C GLU A 155 -19.21 14.06 -21.48
N ARG A 156 -18.37 13.61 -20.55
CA ARG A 156 -16.95 14.02 -20.51
C ARG A 156 -16.18 13.58 -21.75
N ILE A 157 -16.45 12.40 -22.29
CA ILE A 157 -15.83 11.93 -23.54
C ILE A 157 -16.23 12.83 -24.70
N ASN A 158 -17.52 13.08 -24.85
CA ASN A 158 -18.03 13.95 -25.91
C ASN A 158 -17.42 15.35 -25.82
N GLN A 159 -17.29 15.90 -24.61
CA GLN A 159 -16.62 17.19 -24.38
C GLN A 159 -15.15 17.15 -24.80
N GLN A 160 -14.40 16.11 -24.42
CA GLN A 160 -12.98 15.97 -24.78
C GLN A 160 -12.79 15.78 -26.30
N ILE A 161 -13.66 14.99 -26.93
CA ILE A 161 -13.65 14.80 -28.39
C ILE A 161 -13.93 16.14 -29.09
N ASN A 162 -14.96 16.87 -28.65
CA ASN A 162 -15.29 18.17 -29.24
C ASN A 162 -14.16 19.19 -29.07
N GLU A 163 -13.52 19.22 -27.90
CA GLU A 163 -12.35 20.07 -27.65
C GLU A 163 -11.18 19.71 -28.57
N TYR A 164 -10.88 18.42 -28.70
CA TYR A 164 -9.83 17.93 -29.59
C TYR A 164 -10.10 18.30 -31.06
N THR A 165 -11.31 18.03 -31.54
CA THR A 165 -11.72 18.34 -32.92
C THR A 165 -11.66 19.83 -33.20
N ALA A 166 -12.23 20.66 -32.32
CA ALA A 166 -12.19 22.12 -32.47
C ALA A 166 -10.74 22.66 -32.47
N ARG A 167 -9.86 22.09 -31.63
CA ARG A 167 -8.44 22.46 -31.60
C ARG A 167 -7.71 22.07 -32.88
N SER A 168 -7.97 20.88 -33.41
CA SER A 168 -7.39 20.42 -34.68
C SER A 168 -7.87 21.28 -35.87
N GLU A 169 -9.16 21.60 -35.91
CA GLU A 169 -9.73 22.50 -36.92
C GLU A 169 -9.12 23.90 -36.85
N ALA A 170 -9.01 24.49 -35.66
CA ALA A 170 -8.40 25.82 -35.48
C ALA A 170 -6.94 25.86 -35.96
N LEU A 171 -6.14 24.82 -35.66
CA LEU A 171 -4.76 24.73 -36.15
C LEU A 171 -4.70 24.52 -37.67
N ASN A 172 -5.62 23.76 -38.25
CA ASN A 172 -5.72 23.60 -39.69
C ASN A 172 -6.14 24.89 -40.40
N ASP A 173 -7.04 25.67 -39.81
CA ASP A 173 -7.41 27.01 -40.29
C ASP A 173 -6.22 27.98 -40.24
N GLU A 174 -5.51 28.02 -39.11
CA GLU A 174 -4.31 28.83 -38.96
C GLU A 174 -3.25 28.46 -40.01
N LYS A 175 -3.02 27.16 -40.23
CA LYS A 175 -2.13 26.67 -41.29
C LYS A 175 -2.58 27.13 -42.67
N ARG A 176 -3.87 27.02 -43.00
CA ARG A 176 -4.42 27.46 -44.29
C ARG A 176 -4.24 28.97 -44.50
N GLN A 177 -4.45 29.77 -43.46
CA GLN A 177 -4.21 31.21 -43.49
C GLN A 177 -2.73 31.53 -43.77
N ARG A 178 -1.80 30.90 -43.03
CA ARG A 178 -0.36 31.09 -43.27
C ARG A 178 0.11 30.64 -44.64
N GLN A 179 -0.47 29.56 -45.17
CA GLN A 179 -0.22 29.13 -46.54
C GLN A 179 -0.73 30.15 -47.57
N ALA A 180 -1.86 30.81 -47.32
CA ALA A 180 -2.35 31.90 -48.17
C ALA A 180 -1.41 33.12 -48.11
N ASP A 181 -0.93 33.50 -46.92
CA ASP A 181 0.06 34.58 -46.75
C ASP A 181 1.35 34.27 -47.54
N SER A 182 1.85 33.04 -47.43
CA SER A 182 3.04 32.57 -48.18
C SER A 182 2.83 32.69 -49.69
N ARG A 183 1.68 32.27 -50.22
CA ARG A 183 1.35 32.42 -51.64
C ARG A 183 1.28 33.88 -52.08
N ALA A 184 0.75 34.78 -51.24
CA ALA A 184 0.70 36.20 -51.55
C ALA A 184 2.11 36.82 -51.62
N ILE A 185 3.00 36.46 -50.68
CA ILE A 185 4.40 36.89 -50.69
C ILE A 185 5.12 36.33 -51.92
N ASP A 186 4.92 35.06 -52.25
CA ASP A 186 5.54 34.42 -53.42
C ASP A 186 5.12 35.12 -54.73
N ASN A 187 3.83 35.40 -54.90
CA ASN A 187 3.34 36.18 -56.05
C ASN A 187 3.98 37.57 -56.14
N ARG A 188 4.20 38.24 -55.00
CA ARG A 188 4.88 39.54 -54.96
C ARG A 188 6.36 39.41 -55.36
N ILE A 189 7.05 38.37 -54.90
CA ILE A 189 8.43 38.06 -55.30
C ILE A 189 8.48 37.80 -56.80
N GLN A 190 7.57 36.98 -57.36
CA GLN A 190 7.51 36.71 -58.80
C GLN A 190 7.31 37.98 -59.62
N GLN A 191 6.43 38.88 -59.16
CA GLN A 191 6.22 40.18 -59.79
C GLN A 191 7.51 41.01 -59.81
N LEU A 192 8.22 41.10 -58.68
CA LEU A 192 9.49 41.82 -58.59
C LEU A 192 10.60 41.17 -59.41
N ASP A 193 10.67 39.83 -59.41
CA ASP A 193 11.62 39.06 -60.21
C ASP A 193 11.40 39.27 -61.71
N ALA A 194 10.17 39.56 -62.14
CA ALA A 194 9.85 39.93 -63.52
C ALA A 194 10.17 41.39 -63.86
N THR A 195 10.00 42.34 -62.93
CA THR A 195 10.23 43.77 -63.20
C THR A 195 11.69 44.21 -63.07
N ILE A 196 12.44 43.60 -62.14
CA ILE A 196 13.82 43.99 -61.86
C ILE A 196 14.73 43.85 -63.10
N PRO A 197 14.67 42.77 -63.91
CA PRO A 197 15.45 42.68 -65.14
C PRO A 197 15.17 43.83 -66.11
N LEU A 198 13.91 44.26 -66.25
CA LEU A 198 13.51 45.34 -67.16
C LEU A 198 14.14 46.68 -66.74
N ILE A 199 14.06 47.03 -65.45
CA ILE A 199 14.68 48.26 -64.95
C ILE A 199 16.21 48.16 -64.91
N THR A 200 16.76 46.95 -64.75
CA THR A 200 18.21 46.70 -64.86
C THR A 200 18.71 46.99 -66.28
N GLU A 201 17.98 46.53 -67.29
CA GLU A 201 18.31 46.82 -68.69
C GLU A 201 18.20 48.32 -69.01
N LEU A 202 17.11 48.96 -68.54
CA LEU A 202 16.90 50.40 -68.71
C LEU A 202 18.02 51.23 -68.04
N THR A 203 18.39 50.91 -66.79
CA THR A 203 19.45 51.60 -66.07
C THR A 203 20.81 51.44 -66.75
N LYS A 204 21.11 50.25 -67.28
CA LYS A 204 22.33 50.00 -68.05
C LYS A 204 22.37 50.78 -69.36
N ALA A 205 21.25 50.85 -70.09
CA ALA A 205 21.16 51.67 -71.30
C ALA A 205 21.35 53.16 -71.00
N LEU A 206 20.75 53.67 -69.91
CA LEU A 206 20.94 55.05 -69.46
C LEU A 206 22.39 55.32 -69.01
N GLU A 207 23.04 54.35 -68.36
CA GLU A 207 24.45 54.45 -67.99
C GLU A 207 25.35 54.59 -69.23
N ASP A 208 25.10 53.81 -70.28
CA ASP A 208 25.85 53.87 -71.54
C ASP A 208 25.62 55.17 -72.31
N LEU A 209 24.42 55.76 -72.23
CA LEU A 209 24.13 57.10 -72.76
C LEU A 209 24.77 58.21 -71.93
N LEU A 210 24.83 58.05 -70.60
CA LEU A 210 25.48 58.98 -69.69
C LEU A 210 26.99 59.06 -69.97
N LYS A 211 27.65 57.92 -70.25
CA LYS A 211 29.06 57.87 -70.67
C LYS A 211 29.34 58.66 -71.96
N LYS A 212 28.31 58.92 -72.76
CA LYS A 212 28.37 59.69 -74.01
C LYS A 212 27.86 61.13 -73.84
N ASP A 213 27.59 61.57 -72.60
CA ASP A 213 26.98 62.86 -72.26
C ASP A 213 25.62 63.12 -72.95
N LEU A 214 24.86 62.05 -73.27
CA LEU A 214 23.57 62.13 -73.98
C LEU A 214 22.35 62.16 -73.05
N VAL A 215 22.54 61.99 -71.74
CA VAL A 215 21.46 62.03 -70.74
C VAL A 215 21.95 62.68 -69.44
N ALA A 216 21.03 63.31 -68.70
CA ALA A 216 21.35 63.90 -67.40
C ALA A 216 21.63 62.82 -66.34
N ARG A 217 22.69 63.01 -65.54
CA ARG A 217 23.06 62.10 -64.44
C ARG A 217 21.94 61.87 -63.44
N THR A 218 21.08 62.86 -63.22
CA THR A 218 19.91 62.78 -62.33
C THR A 218 18.92 61.72 -62.79
N GLN A 219 18.65 61.62 -64.10
CA GLN A 219 17.73 60.62 -64.65
C GLN A 219 18.26 59.19 -64.45
N TRP A 220 19.57 58.98 -64.61
CA TRP A 220 20.17 57.69 -64.30
C TRP A 220 20.08 57.36 -62.80
N LEU A 221 20.41 58.31 -61.92
CA LEU A 221 20.33 58.13 -60.46
C LEU A 221 18.92 57.79 -59.97
N GLU A 222 17.88 58.41 -60.54
CA GLU A 222 16.48 58.11 -60.21
C GLU A 222 16.11 56.66 -60.54
N ARG A 223 16.49 56.18 -61.74
CA ARG A 223 16.21 54.80 -62.17
C ARG A 223 17.07 53.77 -61.43
N GLU A 224 18.31 54.12 -61.13
CA GLU A 224 19.22 53.31 -60.32
C GLU A 224 18.67 53.12 -58.91
N GLN A 225 18.18 54.20 -58.29
CA GLN A 225 17.53 54.15 -56.97
C GLN A 225 16.29 53.26 -57.00
N GLU A 226 15.42 53.41 -58.01
CA GLU A 226 14.23 52.57 -58.19
C GLU A 226 14.61 51.08 -58.34
N ARG A 227 15.69 50.76 -59.08
CA ARG A 227 16.19 49.36 -59.16
C ARG A 227 16.65 48.85 -57.80
N ILE A 228 17.45 49.64 -57.08
CA ILE A 228 17.96 49.25 -55.75
C ILE A 228 16.80 49.02 -54.78
N GLU A 229 15.79 49.88 -54.81
CA GLU A 229 14.59 49.74 -53.97
C GLU A 229 13.83 48.44 -54.29
N GLN A 230 13.58 48.14 -55.56
CA GLN A 230 12.91 46.89 -55.95
C GLN A 230 13.73 45.64 -55.57
N VAL A 231 15.05 45.68 -55.74
CA VAL A 231 15.93 44.57 -55.32
C VAL A 231 15.85 44.37 -53.81
N LYS A 232 15.95 45.46 -53.03
CA LYS A 232 15.86 45.39 -51.57
C LYS A 232 14.49 44.89 -51.11
N GLU A 233 13.42 45.35 -51.73
CA GLU A 233 12.06 44.89 -51.44
C GLU A 233 11.93 43.39 -51.70
N ARG A 234 12.43 42.89 -52.83
CA ARG A 234 12.43 41.46 -53.17
C ARG A 234 13.18 40.63 -52.12
N ASP A 235 14.32 41.10 -51.64
CA ASP A 235 15.10 40.42 -50.60
C ASP A 235 14.37 40.41 -49.24
N VAL A 236 13.70 41.50 -48.88
CA VAL A 236 12.83 41.56 -47.70
C VAL A 236 11.69 40.55 -47.82
N GLN A 237 11.02 40.48 -48.98
CA GLN A 237 9.95 39.52 -49.21
C GLN A 237 10.45 38.07 -49.16
N LYS A 238 11.64 37.77 -49.70
CA LYS A 238 12.27 36.44 -49.59
C LYS A 238 12.53 36.05 -48.14
N ASN A 239 13.05 36.97 -47.32
CA ASN A 239 13.26 36.72 -45.89
C ASN A 239 11.93 36.50 -45.15
N ASN A 240 10.90 37.29 -45.48
CA ASN A 240 9.56 37.10 -44.92
C ASN A 240 8.97 35.74 -45.29
N LEU A 241 9.17 35.28 -46.53
CA LEU A 241 8.73 33.97 -47.00
C LEU A 241 9.36 32.84 -46.18
N VAL A 242 10.66 32.92 -45.89
CA VAL A 242 11.36 31.94 -45.03
C VAL A 242 10.74 31.91 -43.63
N SER A 243 10.47 33.09 -43.04
CA SER A 243 9.85 33.20 -41.72
C SER A 243 8.42 32.61 -41.67
N VAL A 244 7.60 32.88 -42.69
CA VAL A 244 6.25 32.31 -42.79
C VAL A 244 6.30 30.80 -42.99
N ASN A 245 7.21 30.30 -43.82
CA ASN A 245 7.39 28.85 -44.03
C ASN A 245 7.84 28.13 -42.75
N ALA A 246 8.73 28.73 -41.96
CA ALA A 246 9.10 28.22 -40.64
C ALA A 246 7.89 28.17 -39.70
N SER A 247 7.01 29.18 -39.76
CA SER A 247 5.77 29.21 -38.98
C SER A 247 4.79 28.09 -39.40
N ILE A 248 4.62 27.86 -40.71
CA ILE A 248 3.80 26.75 -41.25
C ILE A 248 4.35 25.38 -40.81
N ALA A 249 5.68 25.22 -40.80
CA ALA A 249 6.34 24.01 -40.33
C ALA A 249 6.06 23.77 -38.84
N ASN A 250 6.14 24.82 -38.00
CA ASN A 250 5.81 24.74 -36.58
C ASN A 250 4.36 24.30 -36.35
N ILE A 251 3.40 24.91 -37.07
CA ILE A 251 1.98 24.52 -36.97
C ILE A 251 1.78 23.06 -37.42
N SER A 252 2.47 22.64 -38.49
CA SER A 252 2.39 21.25 -38.97
C SER A 252 2.96 20.25 -37.97
N GLN A 253 4.03 20.61 -37.26
CA GLN A 253 4.59 19.78 -36.18
C GLN A 253 3.64 19.70 -34.99
N ARG A 254 2.96 20.79 -34.63
CA ARG A 254 1.92 20.78 -33.59
C ARG A 254 0.75 19.88 -33.96
N LEU A 255 0.28 19.96 -35.21
CA LEU A 255 -0.78 19.08 -35.72
C LEU A 255 -0.38 17.59 -35.69
N ALA A 256 0.87 17.27 -36.00
CA ALA A 256 1.38 15.89 -35.94
C ALA A 256 1.64 15.38 -34.51
N ALA A 257 1.72 16.29 -33.52
CA ALA A 257 1.91 15.96 -32.11
C ALA A 257 0.60 15.85 -31.33
N THR A 258 -0.51 16.35 -31.89
CA THR A 258 -1.89 16.08 -31.46
C THR A 258 -2.33 14.72 -31.96
#